data_AF-E2B0F4-F1
#
_entry.id   AF-E2B0F4-F1
#
_cell.length_a   1.000
_cell.length_b   1.000
_cell.length_c   1.000
_cell.angle_alpha   90.00
_cell.angle_beta   90.00
_cell.angle_gamma   90.00
#
_symmetry.space_group_name_H-M   'P 1'
#
loop_
_entity.id
_entity.type
_entity.pdbx_description
1 polymer ?
#
loop_
_entity_poly.entity_id
_entity_poly.type
_entity_poly.pdbx_seq_one_letter_code
_entity_poly.pdbx_strand_id
1 'polypeptide(L)'
;FIVNEMRQEDFVSTKLLEDAIFKRVKNSNGESINWLKICWMRFVRNEPYKIFYKISMNENENFKVLNLLPRRGRPRKFENIVLTPLYKNIRQITTAKFKDIIDLLRY
;
A
#
# COMPACT_ATOMS: atom_id res chain seq x y z
N PHE A 1 3.17 -27.23 -0.89
CA PHE A 1 2.75 -25.86 -1.24
C PHE A 1 1.30 -25.68 -0.83
N ILE A 2 0.97 -24.59 -0.14
CA ILE A 2 -0.44 -24.23 0.12
C ILE A 2 -0.86 -23.31 -1.03
N VAL A 3 -1.79 -23.78 -1.87
CA VAL A 3 -2.36 -22.99 -2.95
C VAL A 3 -3.63 -22.35 -2.42
N ASN A 4 -3.67 -21.02 -2.39
CA ASN A 4 -4.87 -20.28 -2.07
C ASN A 4 -5.52 -19.83 -3.38
N GLU A 5 -6.69 -20.38 -3.69
CA GLU A 5 -7.49 -19.93 -4.81
C GLU A 5 -8.04 -18.53 -4.51
N MET A 6 -7.79 -17.58 -5.41
CA MET A 6 -8.30 -16.21 -5.32
C MET A 6 -9.40 -16.01 -6.36
N ARG A 7 -10.49 -15.38 -5.96
CA ARG A 7 -11.60 -14.97 -6.81
C ARG A 7 -11.41 -13.53 -7.26
N GLN A 8 -12.14 -13.12 -8.30
CA GLN A 8 -12.10 -11.74 -8.79
C GLN A 8 -12.47 -10.72 -7.70
N GLU A 9 -13.38 -11.08 -6.80
CA GLU A 9 -13.86 -10.26 -5.69
C GLU A 9 -12.77 -9.97 -4.64
N ASP A 10 -11.75 -10.83 -4.54
CA ASP A 10 -10.61 -10.63 -3.64
C ASP A 10 -9.69 -9.50 -4.11
N PHE A 11 -9.83 -9.07 -5.37
CA PHE A 11 -9.07 -7.95 -5.93
C PHE A 11 -9.84 -6.64 -5.77
N VAL A 12 -9.38 -5.83 -4.82
CA VAL A 12 -9.93 -4.50 -4.52
C VAL A 12 -9.00 -3.38 -4.93
N SER A 13 -9.56 -2.23 -5.28
CA SER A 13 -8.81 -1.02 -5.62
C SER A 13 -8.40 -0.24 -4.37
N THR A 14 -7.12 0.14 -4.29
CA THR A 14 -6.56 1.01 -3.24
C THR A 14 -6.73 2.49 -3.53
N LYS A 15 -7.27 2.87 -4.70
CA LYS A 15 -7.30 4.27 -5.15
C LYS A 15 -7.98 5.21 -4.16
N LEU A 16 -9.09 4.78 -3.54
CA LEU A 16 -9.79 5.59 -2.55
C LEU A 16 -8.98 5.80 -1.26
N LEU A 17 -8.12 4.84 -0.88
CA LEU A 17 -7.21 5.00 0.25
C LEU A 17 -6.06 5.95 -0.11
N GLU A 18 -5.53 5.83 -1.32
CA GLU A 18 -4.48 6.69 -1.85
C GLU A 18 -4.94 8.16 -1.94
N ASP A 19 -6.17 8.38 -2.43
CA ASP A 19 -6.78 9.71 -2.51
C ASP A 19 -7.06 10.31 -1.11
N ALA A 20 -7.17 9.48 -0.08
CA ALA A 20 -7.39 9.92 1.30
C ALA A 20 -6.10 10.33 2.02
N ILE A 21 -4.93 10.05 1.45
CA ILE A 21 -3.63 10.39 2.03
C ILE A 21 -2.89 11.41 1.17
N PHE A 22 -1.92 12.09 1.77
CA PHE A 22 -0.98 12.94 1.04
C PHE A 22 0.40 12.31 1.02
N LYS A 23 0.94 12.08 -0.18
CA LYS A 23 2.30 11.58 -0.36
C LYS A 23 3.31 12.63 0.10
N ARG A 24 4.03 12.33 1.18
CA ARG A 24 5.03 13.21 1.77
C ARG A 24 6.43 12.83 1.32
N VAL A 25 7.26 13.84 1.05
CA VAL A 25 8.70 13.69 0.77
C VAL A 25 9.54 13.97 2.02
N LYS A 26 8.98 14.74 2.97
CA LYS A 26 9.62 15.11 4.23
C LYS A 26 8.85 14.53 5.42
N ASN A 27 9.59 14.17 6.46
CA ASN A 27 9.01 13.75 7.73
C ASN A 27 8.50 14.96 8.55
N SER A 28 7.94 14.69 9.73
CA SER A 28 7.40 15.73 10.61
C SER A 28 8.48 16.67 11.17
N ASN A 29 9.75 16.27 11.13
CA ASN A 29 10.91 17.08 11.54
C ASN A 29 11.49 17.90 10.36
N GLY A 30 10.92 17.79 9.16
CA GLY A 30 11.38 18.51 7.96
C GLY A 30 12.52 17.84 7.19
N GLU A 31 12.98 16.67 7.62
CA GLU A 31 14.04 15.90 6.94
C GLU A 31 13.47 15.15 5.74
N SER A 32 14.28 14.99 4.68
CA SER A 32 13.91 14.18 3.52
C SER A 32 13.88 12.69 3.86
N ILE A 33 12.89 11.99 3.31
CA ILE A 33 12.70 10.56 3.57
C ILE A 33 13.41 9.75 2.49
N ASN A 34 14.31 8.88 2.94
CA ASN A 34 14.88 7.84 2.08
C ASN A 34 14.23 6.49 2.42
N TRP A 35 13.24 6.09 1.61
CA TRP A 35 12.48 4.87 1.79
C TRP A 35 13.33 3.60 1.79
N LEU A 36 14.42 3.57 1.01
CA LEU A 36 15.31 2.41 0.89
C LEU A 36 16.19 2.21 2.13
N LYS A 37 16.39 3.26 2.93
CA LYS A 37 17.17 3.20 4.18
C LYS A 37 16.30 2.86 5.38
N ILE A 38 14.98 2.77 5.24
CA ILE A 38 14.11 2.45 6.36
C ILE A 38 14.27 0.97 6.70
N CYS A 39 14.74 0.68 7.91
CA CYS A 39 14.82 -0.68 8.40
C CYS A 39 13.51 -1.10 9.05
N TRP A 40 12.90 -0.23 9.86
CA TRP A 40 11.75 -0.56 10.70
C TRP A 40 10.58 0.35 10.38
N MET A 41 9.39 -0.24 10.26
CA MET A 41 8.12 0.49 10.17
C MET A 41 7.18 -0.01 11.25
N ARG A 42 6.51 0.93 11.91
CA ARG A 42 5.49 0.69 12.92
C ARG A 42 4.22 1.45 12.55
N PHE A 43 3.11 0.73 12.59
CA PHE A 43 1.78 1.23 12.33
C PHE A 43 0.95 1.07 13.60
N VAL A 44 0.23 2.13 13.99
CA VAL A 44 -0.59 2.14 15.21
C VAL A 44 -2.04 2.37 14.81
N ARG A 45 -2.95 1.51 15.27
CA ARG A 45 -4.38 1.57 14.93
C ARG A 45 -5.02 2.92 15.26
N ASN A 46 -4.61 3.53 16.37
CA ASN A 46 -5.13 4.82 16.83
C ASN A 46 -4.59 6.02 16.04
N GLU A 47 -3.52 5.84 15.26
CA GLU A 47 -2.88 6.90 14.49
C GLU A 47 -2.71 6.48 13.02
N PRO A 48 -3.82 6.26 12.29
CA PRO A 48 -3.79 5.61 10.98
C PRO A 48 -3.05 6.42 9.90
N TYR A 49 -2.93 7.74 10.06
CA TYR A 49 -2.19 8.61 9.14
C TYR A 49 -0.72 8.78 9.49
N LYS A 50 -0.22 8.13 10.54
CA LYS A 50 1.19 8.24 10.94
C LYS A 50 1.91 6.94 10.65
N ILE A 51 3.02 7.06 9.93
CA ILE A 51 4.00 5.99 9.81
C ILE A 51 5.16 6.33 10.74
N PHE A 52 5.41 5.46 11.70
CA PHE A 52 6.57 5.54 12.58
C PHE A 52 7.67 4.68 11.95
N TYR A 53 8.86 5.24 11.76
CA TYR A 53 9.94 4.50 11.14
C TYR A 53 11.31 4.77 11.77
N LYS A 54 12.23 3.82 11.65
CA LYS A 54 13.64 3.98 11.99
C LYS A 54 14.51 3.64 10.80
N ILE A 55 15.65 4.32 10.72
CA ILE A 55 16.67 4.07 9.68
C ILE A 55 17.72 3.07 10.19
N SER A 56 17.97 3.02 11.51
CA SER A 56 18.86 2.03 12.10
C SER A 56 18.07 0.89 12.77
N MET A 57 18.80 -0.21 13.05
CA MET A 57 18.32 -1.33 13.85
C MET A 57 18.48 -1.09 15.37
N ASN A 58 18.88 0.12 15.78
CA ASN A 58 19.09 0.42 17.20
C ASN A 58 17.74 0.59 17.92
N GLU A 59 17.50 -0.25 18.92
CA GLU A 59 16.27 -0.21 19.73
C GLU A 59 16.09 1.13 20.47
N ASN A 60 17.19 1.76 20.88
CA ASN A 60 17.19 3.00 21.64
C ASN A 60 16.94 4.25 20.77
N GLU A 61 17.02 4.15 19.44
CA GLU A 61 16.74 5.29 18.57
C GLU A 61 15.24 5.60 18.57
N ASN A 62 14.86 6.87 18.72
CA ASN A 62 13.46 7.28 18.64
C ASN A 62 12.92 7.14 17.21
N PHE A 63 11.65 6.76 17.10
CA PHE A 63 10.98 6.69 15.80
C PHE A 63 10.83 8.09 15.18
N LYS A 64 11.20 8.20 13.91
CA LYS A 64 10.82 9.34 13.07
C LYS A 64 9.37 9.17 12.63
N VAL A 65 8.67 10.29 12.46
CA VAL A 65 7.23 10.28 12.18
C VAL A 65 6.95 10.88 10.81
N LEU A 66 6.29 10.10 9.96
CA LEU A 66 5.74 10.56 8.70
C LEU A 66 4.22 10.75 8.82
N ASN A 67 3.76 11.99 8.68
CA ASN A 67 2.35 12.33 8.76
C ASN A 67 1.69 12.46 7.37
N LEU A 68 0.87 11.48 7.03
CA LEU A 68 0.17 11.34 5.76
C LEU A 68 -1.14 12.13 5.68
N LEU A 69 -1.49 12.93 6.69
CA LEU A 69 -2.71 13.73 6.67
C LEU A 69 -2.78 14.62 5.42
N PRO A 70 -3.97 14.70 4.78
CA PRO A 70 -4.19 15.56 3.63
C PRO A 70 -3.92 17.03 3.98
N ARG A 71 -3.32 17.78 3.05
CA ARG A 71 -2.98 19.20 3.25
C ARG A 71 -4.19 20.13 3.17
N ARG A 72 -5.24 19.72 2.46
CA ARG A 72 -6.43 20.52 2.18
C ARG A 72 -7.68 19.67 2.40
N GLY A 73 -8.75 20.32 2.86
CA GLY A 73 -10.03 19.68 3.12
C GLY A 73 -10.06 18.86 4.41
N ARG A 74 -11.21 18.23 4.66
CA ARG A 74 -11.44 17.38 5.84
C ARG A 74 -10.82 15.99 5.60
N PRO A 75 -9.97 15.47 6.51
CA PRO A 75 -9.45 14.11 6.41
C PRO A 75 -10.58 13.07 6.38
N ARG A 76 -10.53 12.14 5.41
CA ARG A 76 -11.49 11.03 5.30
C ARG A 76 -11.08 9.88 6.19
N LYS A 77 -11.81 9.61 7.27
CA LYS A 77 -11.55 8.46 8.16
C LYS A 77 -11.49 7.15 7.35
N PHE A 78 -10.41 6.38 7.50
CA PHE A 78 -10.23 5.13 6.77
C PHE A 78 -11.33 4.10 7.04
N GLU A 79 -11.88 4.08 8.26
CA GLU A 79 -13.01 3.22 8.64
C GLU A 79 -14.25 3.43 7.77
N ASN A 80 -14.39 4.62 7.18
CA ASN A 80 -15.54 4.98 6.34
C ASN A 80 -15.26 4.78 4.85
N ILE A 81 -14.06 4.34 4.46
CA ILE A 81 -13.69 4.15 3.05
C ILE A 81 -14.06 2.72 2.64
N VAL A 82 -15.12 2.61 1.85
CA VAL A 82 -15.53 1.33 1.25
C VAL A 82 -14.63 1.04 0.05
N LEU A 83 -13.91 -0.08 0.09
CA LEU A 83 -13.08 -0.53 -1.02
C LEU A 83 -13.97 -1.02 -2.17
N THR A 84 -13.61 -0.64 -3.39
CA THR A 84 -14.33 -1.02 -4.60
C THR A 84 -13.59 -2.13 -5.35
N PRO A 85 -14.28 -3.05 -6.06
CA PRO A 85 -13.62 -4.05 -6.89
C PRO A 85 -12.63 -3.43 -7.88
N LEU A 86 -11.45 -4.02 -8.02
CA LEU A 86 -10.42 -3.56 -8.96
C LEU A 86 -10.84 -3.81 -10.41
N TYR A 87 -11.49 -4.95 -10.66
CA TYR A 87 -11.94 -5.36 -11.98
C TYR A 87 -13.47 -5.46 -12.00
N LYS A 88 -14.09 -4.75 -12.94
CA LYS A 88 -15.55 -4.83 -13.15
C LYS A 88 -15.95 -6.07 -13.97
N ASN A 89 -15.10 -6.46 -14.92
CA ASN A 89 -15.30 -7.57 -15.83
C ASN A 89 -14.07 -8.48 -15.82
N ILE A 90 -14.24 -9.71 -16.31
CA ILE A 90 -13.16 -10.65 -16.53
C ILE A 90 -12.09 -9.99 -17.41
N ARG A 91 -10.85 -10.00 -16.92
CA ARG A 91 -9.72 -9.42 -17.66
C ARG A 91 -9.37 -10.34 -18.82
N GLN A 92 -9.65 -9.89 -20.04
CA GLN A 92 -9.26 -10.63 -21.24
C GLN A 92 -7.73 -10.68 -21.34
N ILE A 93 -7.22 -11.83 -21.75
CA ILE A 93 -5.82 -12.01 -22.11
C ILE A 93 -5.69 -11.97 -23.63
N THR A 94 -4.56 -11.46 -24.11
CA THR A 94 -4.25 -11.50 -25.55
C THR A 94 -4.00 -12.94 -26.00
N THR A 95 -4.23 -13.21 -27.28
CA THR A 95 -3.97 -14.52 -27.89
C THR A 95 -2.53 -14.98 -27.71
N ALA A 96 -1.56 -14.06 -27.87
CA ALA A 96 -0.15 -14.34 -27.65
C ALA A 96 0.13 -14.77 -26.20
N LYS A 97 -0.39 -14.03 -25.22
CA LYS A 97 -0.23 -14.37 -23.80
C LYS A 97 -0.89 -15.71 -23.44
N PHE A 98 -2.06 -16.00 -24.02
CA PHE A 98 -2.71 -17.28 -23.83
C PHE A 98 -1.85 -18.44 -24.35
N LYS A 99 -1.29 -18.30 -25.56
CA LYS A 99 -0.40 -19.30 -26.15
C LYS A 99 0.82 -19.56 -25.26
N ASP A 100 1.49 -18.49 -24.80
CA ASP A 100 2.65 -18.60 -23.90
C ASP A 100 2.29 -19.34 -22.59
N ILE A 101 1.12 -19.05 -22.00
CA ILE A 101 0.66 -19.73 -20.78
C ILE A 101 0.44 -21.23 -21.04
N ILE A 102 -0.19 -21.59 -22.16
CA ILE A 102 -0.44 -23.00 -22.50
C ILE A 102 0.88 -23.74 -22.78
N ASP A 103 1.84 -23.11 -23.44
CA ASP A 103 3.14 -23.71 -23.71
C ASP A 103 3.94 -23.96 -22.41
N LEU A 104 3.81 -23.08 -21.41
CA LEU A 104 4.40 -23.27 -20.07
C LEU A 104 3.79 -24.44 -19.27
N LEU A 105 2.59 -24.91 -19.60
CA LEU A 105 1.92 -26.01 -18.91
C LEU A 105 2.26 -27.40 -19.48
N ARG A 106 3.04 -27.48 -20.56
CA ARG A 106 3.40 -28.76 -21.22
C ARG A 106 4.55 -29.51 -20.54
N TYR A 107 5.06 -28.99 -19.42
CA TYR A 107 6.11 -29.59 -18.58
C TYR A 107 5.64 -29.68 -17.14
#